data_AF-A0A2M8EUZ0-F1
#
_entry.id   AF-A0A2M8EUZ0-F1
#
_cell.length_a   1.000
_cell.length_b   1.000
_cell.length_c   1.000
_cell.angle_alpha   90.00
_cell.angle_beta   90.00
_cell.angle_gamma   90.00
#
_symmetry.space_group_name_H-M   'P 1'
#
loop_
_entity.id
_entity.type
_entity.pdbx_description
1 polymer ?
#
loop_
_entity_poly.entity_id
_entity_poly.type
_entity_poly.pdbx_seq_one_letter_code
_entity_poly.pdbx_strand_id
1 'polypeptide(L)'
;MDNNFKGIIWTNHALQRLKERNISQGDAWATFSHPQSSKFAQTKGAWVFYRNYSGYQIEVVASQNEKKQWVILSVWSREKLSKSSSFENLFEKILQKLLGRFRK
;
A
#
# COMPACT_ATOMS: atom_id res chain seq x y z
N MET A 1 -3.76 16.27 10.92
CA MET A 1 -4.47 14.99 10.96
C MET A 1 -5.31 14.97 12.22
N ASP A 2 -6.48 14.37 12.15
CA ASP A 2 -7.49 14.38 13.21
C ASP A 2 -7.66 12.97 13.80
N ASN A 3 -7.73 12.84 15.12
CA ASN A 3 -8.01 11.56 15.78
C ASN A 3 -9.43 11.05 15.52
N ASN A 4 -10.36 11.89 15.08
CA ASN A 4 -11.74 11.53 14.73
C ASN A 4 -12.08 12.01 13.31
N PHE A 5 -11.46 11.39 12.32
CA PHE A 5 -11.67 11.76 10.93
C PHE A 5 -12.74 10.88 10.26
N LYS A 6 -13.75 11.53 9.67
CA LYS A 6 -14.85 10.88 8.91
C LYS A 6 -15.60 9.79 9.71
N GLY A 7 -15.81 10.03 11.01
CA GLY A 7 -16.53 9.10 11.89
C GLY A 7 -15.74 7.86 12.31
N ILE A 8 -14.42 7.85 12.09
CA ILE A 8 -13.51 6.77 12.46
C ILE A 8 -12.51 7.28 13.49
N ILE A 9 -12.18 6.44 14.47
CA ILE A 9 -11.18 6.73 15.49
C ILE A 9 -9.79 6.38 14.92
N TRP A 10 -8.84 7.30 15.01
CA TRP A 10 -7.46 7.11 14.59
C TRP A 10 -6.54 7.14 15.80
N THR A 11 -5.79 6.04 15.99
CA THR A 11 -4.78 5.99 17.03
C THR A 11 -3.62 6.94 16.72
N ASN A 12 -2.95 7.43 17.77
CA ASN A 12 -1.72 8.23 17.60
C ASN A 12 -0.67 7.48 16.78
N HIS A 13 -0.61 6.15 16.94
CA HIS A 13 0.25 5.29 16.14
C HIS A 13 -0.09 5.37 14.65
N ALA A 14 -1.36 5.22 14.27
CA ALA A 14 -1.78 5.36 12.87
C ALA A 14 -1.44 6.75 12.30
N LEU A 15 -1.73 7.82 13.06
CA LEU A 15 -1.42 9.19 12.63
C LEU A 15 0.09 9.43 12.45
N GLN A 16 0.92 8.87 13.32
CA GLN A 16 2.36 8.91 13.19
C GLN A 16 2.82 8.17 11.92
N ARG A 17 2.28 6.98 11.66
CA ARG A 17 2.63 6.17 10.47
C ARG A 17 2.28 6.86 9.16
N LEU A 18 1.16 7.57 9.12
CA LEU A 18 0.78 8.41 7.98
C LEU A 18 1.83 9.48 7.70
N LYS A 19 2.26 10.21 8.74
CA LYS A 19 3.30 11.25 8.61
C LYS A 19 4.63 10.68 8.13
N GLU A 20 5.09 9.59 8.73
CA GLU A 20 6.37 8.93 8.39
C GLU A 20 6.42 8.47 6.92
N ARG A 21 5.28 8.09 6.34
CA ARG A 21 5.19 7.52 4.98
C ARG A 21 4.65 8.51 3.96
N ASN A 22 4.44 9.76 4.35
CA ASN A 22 3.82 10.78 3.51
C ASN A 22 2.47 10.33 2.90
N ILE A 23 1.67 9.61 3.69
CA ILE A 23 0.33 9.14 3.28
C ILE A 23 -0.70 10.15 3.80
N SER A 24 -1.57 10.63 2.92
CA SER A 24 -2.66 11.50 3.36
C SER A 24 -3.68 10.69 4.18
N GLN A 25 -4.22 11.31 5.23
CA GLN A 25 -5.28 10.67 6.02
C GLN A 25 -6.53 10.37 5.17
N GLY A 26 -6.77 11.16 4.12
CA GLY A 26 -7.82 10.93 3.14
C GLY A 26 -7.62 9.65 2.32
N ASP A 27 -6.41 9.38 1.83
CA ASP A 27 -6.10 8.17 1.05
C ASP A 27 -6.17 6.91 1.92
N ALA A 28 -5.72 7.00 3.17
CA ALA A 28 -5.90 5.91 4.13
C ALA A 28 -7.39 5.68 4.43
N TRP A 29 -8.18 6.75 4.61
CA TRP A 29 -9.63 6.63 4.77
C TRP A 29 -10.31 6.02 3.54
N ALA A 30 -9.91 6.41 2.33
CA ALA A 30 -10.42 5.85 1.08
C ALA A 30 -10.08 4.35 0.95
N THR A 31 -8.89 3.96 1.41
CA THR A 31 -8.44 2.56 1.46
C THR A 31 -9.29 1.72 2.42
N PHE A 32 -9.65 2.27 3.58
CA PHE A 32 -10.54 1.61 4.54
C PHE A 32 -12.01 1.55 4.06
N SER A 33 -12.53 2.66 3.52
CA SER A 33 -13.95 2.78 3.15
C SER A 33 -14.29 2.10 1.82
N HIS A 34 -13.34 2.05 0.89
CA HIS A 34 -13.49 1.46 -0.44
C HIS A 34 -12.29 0.57 -0.78
N PRO A 35 -12.05 -0.49 0.01
CA PRO A 35 -10.91 -1.38 -0.19
C PRO A 35 -11.06 -2.11 -1.53
N GLN A 36 -9.93 -2.40 -2.17
CA GLN A 36 -9.94 -3.37 -3.28
C GLN A 36 -10.08 -4.79 -2.77
N SER A 37 -9.51 -5.07 -1.60
CA SER A 37 -9.73 -6.33 -0.90
C SER A 37 -9.35 -6.17 0.57
N SER A 38 -9.82 -7.13 1.38
CA SER A 38 -9.60 -7.20 2.80
C SER A 38 -9.22 -8.62 3.21
N LYS A 39 -8.50 -8.74 4.33
CA LYS A 39 -8.17 -10.01 4.96
C LYS A 39 -8.11 -9.86 6.48
N PHE A 40 -8.31 -10.94 7.20
CA PHE A 40 -8.07 -10.93 8.64
C PHE A 40 -6.60 -10.62 8.94
N ALA A 41 -6.38 -9.75 9.93
CA ALA A 41 -5.04 -9.48 10.45
C ALA A 41 -4.59 -10.62 11.39
N GLN A 42 -3.28 -10.71 11.63
CA GLN A 42 -2.74 -11.62 12.65
C GLN A 42 -3.20 -11.23 14.07
N THR A 43 -3.46 -9.94 14.29
CA THR A 43 -4.03 -9.44 15.55
C THR A 43 -5.50 -9.80 15.66
N LYS A 44 -5.90 -10.38 16.79
CA LYS A 44 -7.27 -10.83 17.05
C LYS A 44 -8.28 -9.70 16.87
N GLY A 45 -9.31 -9.94 16.06
CA GLY A 45 -10.40 -8.99 15.82
C GLY A 45 -10.06 -7.81 14.90
N ALA A 46 -8.88 -7.82 14.26
CA ALA A 46 -8.49 -6.80 13.30
C ALA A 46 -8.54 -7.32 11.86
N TRP A 47 -8.74 -6.38 10.95
CA TRP A 47 -8.76 -6.57 9.50
C TRP A 47 -7.69 -5.70 8.86
N VAL A 48 -7.12 -6.20 7.77
CA VAL A 48 -6.25 -5.45 6.88
C VAL A 48 -7.01 -5.17 5.60
N PHE A 49 -7.21 -3.89 5.33
CA PHE A 49 -7.81 -3.37 4.10
C PHE A 49 -6.70 -2.86 3.20
N TYR A 50 -6.75 -3.14 1.90
CA TYR A 50 -5.75 -2.62 0.99
C TYR A 50 -6.35 -2.08 -0.30
N ARG A 51 -5.66 -1.09 -0.85
CA ARG A 51 -5.97 -0.44 -2.12
C ARG A 51 -4.67 -0.09 -2.82
N ASN A 52 -4.61 -0.40 -4.10
CA ASN A 52 -3.50 -0.08 -4.96
C ASN A 52 -3.70 1.31 -5.57
N TYR A 53 -2.63 2.09 -5.53
CA TYR A 53 -2.46 3.37 -6.22
C TYR A 53 -1.39 3.20 -7.29
N SER A 54 -1.17 4.23 -8.11
CA SER A 54 -0.10 4.20 -9.11
C SER A 54 1.26 4.14 -8.41
N GLY A 55 1.97 3.02 -8.56
CA GLY A 55 3.32 2.81 -8.00
C GLY A 55 3.39 2.32 -6.56
N TYR A 56 2.29 2.33 -5.79
CA TYR A 56 2.30 1.86 -4.40
C TYR A 56 0.96 1.28 -3.96
N GLN A 57 0.97 0.52 -2.89
CA GLN A 57 -0.21 -0.02 -2.21
C GLN A 57 -0.29 0.57 -0.82
N ILE A 58 -1.48 1.01 -0.39
CA ILE A 58 -1.75 1.35 1.00
C ILE A 58 -2.44 0.15 1.65
N GLU A 59 -2.02 -0.18 2.87
CA GLU A 59 -2.67 -1.14 3.75
C GLU A 59 -3.10 -0.43 5.05
N VAL A 60 -4.33 -0.64 5.48
CA VAL A 60 -4.90 -0.07 6.70
C VAL A 60 -5.33 -1.21 7.62
N VAL A 61 -4.79 -1.21 8.84
CA VAL A 61 -5.17 -2.17 9.88
C VAL A 61 -6.22 -1.52 10.77
N ALA A 62 -7.39 -2.12 10.87
CA ALA A 62 -8.49 -1.60 11.69
C ALA A 62 -9.22 -2.72 12.46
N SER A 63 -9.76 -2.38 13.61
CA SER A 63 -10.65 -3.24 14.40
C SER A 63 -11.85 -2.47 14.88
N GLN A 64 -12.89 -3.19 15.34
CA GLN A 64 -13.99 -2.57 16.06
C GLN A 64 -13.74 -2.68 17.57
N ASN A 65 -13.99 -1.58 18.29
CA ASN A 65 -14.00 -1.60 19.75
C ASN A 65 -15.32 -2.21 20.29
N GLU A 66 -15.45 -2.29 21.61
CA GLU A 66 -16.64 -2.82 22.30
C GLU A 66 -17.92 -2.06 21.94
N LYS A 67 -17.80 -0.78 21.59
CA LYS A 67 -18.91 0.08 21.15
C LYS A 67 -19.20 -0.03 19.65
N LYS A 68 -18.62 -1.02 18.96
CA LYS A 68 -18.73 -1.24 17.51
C LYS A 68 -18.19 -0.09 16.65
N GLN A 69 -17.37 0.79 17.22
CA GLN A 69 -16.74 1.88 16.49
C GLN A 69 -15.44 1.39 15.84
N TRP A 70 -15.21 1.83 14.60
CA TRP A 70 -13.98 1.52 13.89
C TRP A 70 -12.80 2.31 14.45
N VAL A 71 -11.71 1.59 14.71
CA VAL A 71 -10.44 2.12 15.19
C VAL A 71 -9.35 1.75 14.21
N ILE A 72 -8.71 2.76 13.61
CA ILE A 72 -7.51 2.57 12.78
C ILE A 72 -6.30 2.39 13.69
N LEU A 73 -5.74 1.19 13.66
CA LEU A 73 -4.62 0.78 14.50
C LEU A 73 -3.28 1.17 13.87
N SER A 74 -3.12 0.98 12.56
CA SER A 74 -1.88 1.27 11.84
C SER A 74 -2.12 1.43 10.34
N VAL A 75 -1.22 2.13 9.65
CA VAL A 75 -1.26 2.35 8.20
C VAL A 75 0.12 2.08 7.63
N TRP A 76 0.16 1.40 6.49
CA TRP A 76 1.39 1.01 5.81
C TRP A 76 1.29 1.36 4.32
N SER A 77 2.44 1.57 3.70
CA SER A 77 2.58 1.59 2.26
C SER A 77 3.64 0.59 1.82
N ARG A 78 3.46 0.02 0.63
CA ARG A 78 4.46 -0.82 -0.03
C ARG A 78 4.58 -0.34 -1.46
N GLU A 79 5.80 -0.12 -1.93
CA GLU A 79 6.03 0.14 -3.35
C GLU A 79 5.65 -1.10 -4.16
N LYS A 80 4.96 -0.88 -5.27
CA LYS A 80 4.80 -1.93 -6.26
C LYS A 80 6.03 -1.89 -7.15
N LEU A 81 6.90 -2.88 -7.01
CA LEU A 81 7.90 -3.20 -8.02
C LEU A 81 7.16 -3.39 -9.35
N SER A 82 7.16 -2.37 -10.21
CA SER A 82 6.81 -2.56 -11.60
C SER A 82 7.80 -3.57 -12.15
N LYS A 83 7.34 -4.69 -12.71
CA LYS A 83 8.20 -5.52 -13.57
C LYS A 83 8.71 -4.59 -14.67
N SER A 84 9.94 -4.09 -14.54
CA SER A 84 10.52 -3.20 -15.53
C SER A 84 10.74 -4.00 -16.80
N SER A 85 9.96 -3.73 -17.84
CA SER A 85 10.20 -4.14 -19.22
C SER A 85 11.51 -3.55 -19.80
N SER A 86 12.27 -2.78 -19.01
CA SER A 86 13.58 -2.25 -19.36
C SER A 86 14.67 -3.31 -19.48
N PHE A 87 14.60 -4.43 -18.75
CA PHE A 87 15.63 -5.46 -18.84
C PHE A 87 15.57 -6.23 -20.16
N GLU A 88 14.37 -6.50 -20.68
CA GLU A 88 14.19 -7.21 -21.96
C GLU A 88 14.76 -6.39 -23.13
N ASN A 89 14.42 -5.10 -23.20
CA ASN A 89 14.94 -4.21 -24.25
C ASN A 89 16.46 -3.98 -24.18
N LEU A 90 17.08 -4.11 -23.01
CA LEU A 90 18.53 -3.98 -22.85
C LEU A 90 19.25 -5.28 -23.23
N PHE A 91 18.70 -6.41 -22.78
CA PHE A 91 19.26 -7.73 -23.08
C PHE A 91 19.19 -8.03 -24.57
N GLU A 92 18.07 -7.71 -25.24
CA GLU A 92 17.96 -7.85 -26.70
C GLU A 92 19.01 -7.01 -27.43
N LYS A 93 19.24 -5.76 -27.02
CA LYS A 93 20.27 -4.90 -27.63
C LYS A 93 21.68 -5.43 -27.42
N ILE A 94 21.98 -5.99 -26.25
CA ILE A 94 23.28 -6.61 -25.95
C ILE A 94 23.46 -7.90 -26.78
N LEU A 95 22.43 -8.75 -26.84
CA LEU A 95 22.45 -10.00 -27.60
C LEU A 95 22.62 -9.74 -29.10
N GLN A 96 21.89 -8.78 -29.66
CA GLN A 96 22.05 -8.36 -31.06
C GLN A 96 23.45 -7.81 -31.35
N LYS A 97 24.04 -7.05 -30.42
CA LYS A 97 25.40 -6.51 -30.58
C LYS A 97 26.49 -7.59 -30.50
N LEU A 98 26.25 -8.65 -29.74
CA LEU A 98 27.17 -9.80 -29.63
C LEU A 98 27.01 -10.78 -30.81
N LEU A 99 25.79 -11.16 -31.17
CA LEU A 99 25.50 -12.08 -32.28
C LEU A 99 25.75 -11.45 -33.64
N GLY A 100 25.49 -10.14 -33.81
CA GLY A 100 25.81 -9.39 -35.02
C GLY A 100 27.31 -9.28 -35.31
N ARG A 101 28.17 -9.63 -34.33
CA ARG A 101 29.64 -9.62 -34.46
C ARG A 101 30.21 -10.95 -34.96
N PHE A 102 29.42 -12.02 -34.99
CA PHE A 102 29.79 -13.36 -35.49
C PHE A 102 29.28 -13.66 -36.90
N ARG A 103 28.61 -12.69 -37.55
CA ARG A 103 28.14 -12.80 -38.93
C ARG A 103 29.09 -12.01 -39.85
N LYS A 104 30.32 -12.52 -40.02
CA LYS A 104 31.25 -12.12 -41.07
C LYS A 104 32.14 -13.28 -41.46
#